data_AF-A0A2T4GTI5-F1
#
_entry.id   AF-A0A2T4GTI5-F1
#
_cell.length_a   1.000
_cell.length_b   1.000
_cell.length_c   1.000
_cell.angle_alpha   90.00
_cell.angle_beta   90.00
_cell.angle_gamma   90.00
#
_symmetry.space_group_name_H-M   'P 1'
#
loop_
_entity.id
_entity.type
_entity.pdbx_description
1 polymer ?
#
loop_
_entity_poly.entity_id
_entity_poly.type
_entity_poly.pdbx_seq_one_letter_code
_entity_poly.pdbx_strand_id
1 'polypeptide(L)'
;MSLPTTEVACVRPKKQLPPGDRATIQNGHYIPQLDPINLQLNHFVYDYIFKHTGPCIATDWQCTVGITGRMPEILNPIARVMRKTRETDYIKFAEPICIFECEVFHNSPTKQSYDREIDVKMTEFVKRHEDINVVSEVVPS
;
A
#
# COMPACT_ATOMS: atom_id res chain seq x y z
N MET A 1 9.07 6.60 -64.54
CA MET A 1 9.25 5.44 -63.65
C MET A 1 9.21 5.95 -62.23
N SER A 2 8.11 5.68 -61.51
CA SER A 2 7.91 6.11 -60.12
C SER A 2 7.38 4.90 -59.34
N LEU A 3 8.10 4.52 -58.29
CA LEU A 3 7.81 3.37 -57.44
C LEU A 3 6.60 3.68 -56.53
N PRO A 4 5.71 2.70 -56.25
CA PRO A 4 4.69 2.84 -55.22
C PRO A 4 5.26 2.44 -53.84
N THR A 5 5.18 3.32 -52.85
CA THR A 5 5.46 2.98 -51.44
C THR A 5 4.14 2.56 -50.79
N THR A 6 4.01 1.27 -50.53
CA THR A 6 2.89 0.66 -49.79
C THR A 6 3.06 0.94 -48.29
N GLU A 7 2.11 1.63 -47.68
CA GLU A 7 2.01 1.75 -46.23
C GLU A 7 1.54 0.43 -45.62
N VAL A 8 2.36 -0.19 -44.78
CA VAL A 8 2.00 -1.39 -44.03
C VAL A 8 1.36 -0.96 -42.71
N ALA A 9 0.03 -1.01 -42.66
CA ALA A 9 -0.73 -0.82 -41.42
C ALA A 9 -0.55 -2.04 -40.50
N CYS A 10 0.23 -1.90 -39.44
CA CYS A 10 0.41 -2.92 -38.41
C CYS A 10 -0.81 -2.92 -37.47
N VAL A 11 -1.80 -3.76 -37.75
CA VAL A 11 -2.98 -3.95 -36.90
C VAL A 11 -2.58 -4.75 -35.65
N ARG A 12 -2.53 -4.10 -34.47
CA ARG A 12 -2.32 -4.80 -33.19
C ARG A 12 -3.65 -5.42 -32.70
N PRO A 13 -3.64 -6.66 -32.16
CA PRO A 13 -4.85 -7.27 -31.63
C PRO A 13 -5.32 -6.58 -30.34
N LYS A 14 -6.62 -6.25 -30.26
CA LYS A 14 -7.26 -5.78 -29.03
C LYS A 14 -7.32 -6.93 -28.02
N LYS A 15 -6.48 -6.88 -26.97
CA LYS A 15 -6.69 -7.71 -25.77
C LYS A 15 -7.95 -7.21 -25.07
N GLN A 16 -8.98 -8.04 -25.06
CA GLN A 16 -10.23 -7.81 -24.35
C GLN A 16 -9.95 -7.94 -22.85
N LEU A 17 -10.03 -6.83 -22.11
CA LEU A 17 -9.94 -6.82 -20.65
C LEU A 17 -11.24 -7.39 -20.05
N PRO A 18 -11.18 -8.15 -18.94
CA PRO A 18 -12.36 -8.71 -18.28
C PRO A 18 -13.22 -7.61 -17.63
N PRO A 19 -14.54 -7.85 -17.46
CA PRO A 19 -15.48 -6.82 -17.02
C PRO A 19 -15.48 -6.77 -15.50
N GLY A 20 -14.62 -5.95 -14.92
CA GLY A 20 -14.56 -5.79 -13.48
C GLY A 20 -13.79 -4.56 -13.10
N ASP A 21 -14.25 -3.40 -13.55
CA ASP A 21 -14.07 -2.09 -12.91
C ASP A 21 -14.85 -1.07 -13.75
N ARG A 22 -16.03 -0.66 -13.29
CA ARG A 22 -16.79 0.43 -13.92
C ARG A 22 -16.06 1.75 -13.65
N ALA A 23 -15.05 2.04 -14.46
CA ALA A 23 -14.51 3.38 -14.60
C ALA A 23 -15.52 4.21 -15.42
N THR A 24 -16.09 5.25 -14.82
CA THR A 24 -16.88 6.26 -15.55
C THR A 24 -15.92 7.01 -16.49
N ILE A 25 -16.04 6.75 -17.79
CA ILE A 25 -15.23 7.41 -18.82
C ILE A 25 -15.72 8.85 -18.99
N GLN A 26 -14.94 9.83 -18.50
CA GLN A 26 -14.95 11.19 -19.02
C GLN A 26 -13.60 11.44 -19.71
N ASN A 27 -13.64 11.58 -21.03
CA ASN A 27 -12.60 12.18 -21.87
C ASN A 27 -11.16 11.68 -21.71
N GLY A 28 -10.88 10.44 -22.13
CA GLY A 28 -9.60 10.02 -22.73
C GLY A 28 -8.32 10.11 -21.89
N HIS A 29 -8.36 10.68 -20.69
CA HIS A 29 -7.28 10.67 -19.71
C HIS A 29 -7.67 9.66 -18.64
N TYR A 30 -6.87 8.59 -18.53
CA TYR A 30 -6.88 7.75 -17.34
C TYR A 30 -6.35 8.61 -16.20
N ILE A 31 -7.24 9.33 -15.51
CA ILE A 31 -6.98 9.80 -14.17
C ILE A 31 -7.26 8.57 -13.31
N PRO A 32 -6.24 7.91 -12.71
CA PRO A 32 -6.50 6.87 -11.74
C PRO A 32 -7.40 7.51 -10.68
N GLN A 33 -8.64 7.05 -10.56
CA GLN A 33 -9.49 7.52 -9.47
C GLN A 33 -8.80 7.10 -8.18
N LEU A 34 -8.23 8.08 -7.49
CA LEU A 34 -7.57 7.85 -6.21
C LEU A 34 -8.68 7.37 -5.27
N ASP A 35 -8.59 6.11 -4.86
CA ASP A 35 -9.55 5.53 -3.92
C ASP A 35 -9.59 6.41 -2.66
N PRO A 36 -10.74 7.04 -2.34
CA PRO A 36 -10.83 7.98 -1.22
C PRO A 36 -10.38 7.37 0.11
N ILE A 37 -10.60 6.07 0.31
CA ILE A 37 -10.20 5.35 1.52
C ILE A 37 -8.68 5.22 1.58
N ASN A 38 -8.03 4.93 0.45
CA ASN A 38 -6.57 4.92 0.38
C ASN A 38 -5.99 6.31 0.66
N LEU A 39 -6.60 7.39 0.17
CA LEU A 39 -6.14 8.74 0.47
C LEU A 39 -6.25 9.06 1.97
N GLN A 40 -7.37 8.71 2.60
CA GLN A 40 -7.57 8.89 4.04
C GLN A 40 -6.56 8.09 4.87
N LEU A 41 -6.32 6.83 4.52
CA LEU A 41 -5.28 6.00 5.13
C LEU A 41 -3.90 6.65 5.01
N ASN A 42 -3.52 7.12 3.82
CA ASN A 42 -2.23 7.78 3.59
C ASN A 42 -2.06 9.01 4.48
N HIS A 43 -3.06 9.90 4.53
CA HIS A 43 -3.00 11.09 5.37
C HIS A 43 -2.93 10.74 6.85
N PHE A 44 -3.75 9.79 7.32
CA PHE A 44 -3.73 9.36 8.71
C PHE A 44 -2.34 8.84 9.12
N VAL A 45 -1.75 7.95 8.32
CA VAL A 45 -0.44 7.36 8.61
C VAL A 45 0.67 8.41 8.58
N TYR A 46 0.65 9.31 7.59
CA TYR A 46 1.59 10.42 7.52
C TYR A 46 1.51 11.31 8.76
N ASP A 47 0.31 11.78 9.09
CA ASP A 47 0.09 12.67 10.23
C ASP A 47 0.47 12.00 11.55
N TYR A 48 0.17 10.71 11.69
CA TYR A 48 0.54 9.96 12.88
C TYR A 48 2.05 9.88 13.02
N ILE A 49 2.76 9.38 12.01
CA ILE A 49 4.22 9.24 12.06
C ILE A 49 4.86 10.61 12.26
N PHE A 50 4.43 11.64 11.53
CA PHE A 50 4.98 12.99 11.64
C PHE A 50 4.89 13.52 13.07
N LYS A 51 3.71 13.42 13.69
CA LYS A 51 3.50 13.89 15.07
C LYS A 51 4.33 13.14 16.11
N HIS A 52 4.61 11.87 15.86
CA HIS A 52 5.31 11.00 16.81
C HIS A 52 6.80 10.84 16.49
N THR A 53 7.27 11.31 15.33
CA THR A 53 8.71 11.34 15.01
C THR A 53 9.31 12.54 15.73
N GLY A 54 9.90 12.28 16.89
CA GLY A 54 10.60 13.29 17.67
C GLY A 54 11.85 13.83 16.95
N PRO A 55 12.50 14.86 17.51
CA PRO A 55 13.79 15.31 17.02
C PRO A 55 14.82 14.18 17.11
N CYS A 56 15.55 13.93 16.02
CA CYS A 56 16.61 12.93 15.97
C CYS A 56 17.98 13.60 16.19
N ILE A 57 18.93 12.88 16.81
CA ILE A 57 20.32 13.34 16.93
C ILE A 57 21.06 12.93 15.66
N ALA A 58 21.84 13.80 15.04
CA ALA A 58 22.43 13.58 13.71
C ALA A 58 23.28 12.29 13.57
N THR A 59 23.75 11.72 14.67
CA THR A 59 24.49 10.44 14.72
C THR A 59 23.60 9.20 14.74
N ASP A 60 22.31 9.37 15.03
CA ASP A 60 21.35 8.30 15.17
C ASP A 60 20.89 7.80 13.80
N TRP A 61 20.65 6.50 13.69
CA TRP A 61 20.20 5.91 12.43
C TRP A 61 18.82 6.45 12.01
N GLN A 62 17.99 6.88 12.97
CA GLN A 62 16.69 7.50 12.76
C GLN A 62 16.78 8.75 11.87
N CYS A 63 17.87 9.51 11.93
CA CYS A 63 18.07 10.66 11.04
C CYS A 63 18.34 10.27 9.58
N THR A 64 18.68 9.01 9.31
CA THR A 64 18.91 8.51 7.94
C THR A 64 17.62 8.05 7.25
N VAL A 65 16.50 7.97 7.98
CA VAL A 65 15.24 7.43 7.48
C VAL A 65 14.13 8.47 7.61
N GLY A 66 13.68 8.99 6.46
CA GLY A 66 12.54 9.91 6.41
C GLY A 66 11.19 9.21 6.55
N ILE A 67 10.15 9.99 6.87
CA ILE A 67 8.76 9.54 6.97
C ILE A 67 8.32 8.83 5.68
N THR A 68 8.67 9.39 4.53
CA THR A 68 8.36 8.83 3.21
C THR A 68 8.99 7.45 2.96
N GLY A 69 10.09 7.12 3.64
CA GLY A 69 10.69 5.79 3.60
C GLY A 69 10.03 4.78 4.53
N ARG A 70 9.42 5.24 5.63
CA ARG A 70 8.77 4.39 6.63
C ARG A 70 7.34 4.04 6.25
N MET A 71 6.61 5.01 5.69
CA MET A 71 5.21 4.85 5.36
C MET A 71 4.89 3.65 4.45
N PRO A 72 5.65 3.35 3.36
CA PRO A 72 5.32 2.24 2.49
C PRO A 72 5.37 0.88 3.18
N GLU A 73 6.25 0.71 4.16
CA GLU A 73 6.42 -0.54 4.92
C GLU A 73 5.16 -0.92 5.70
N ILE A 74 4.39 0.07 6.14
CA ILE A 74 3.14 -0.14 6.88
C ILE A 74 1.89 0.01 6.01
N LEU A 75 1.90 0.96 5.06
CA LEU A 75 0.74 1.23 4.20
C LEU A 75 0.43 0.09 3.26
N ASN A 76 1.45 -0.51 2.65
CA ASN A 76 1.25 -1.56 1.65
C ASN A 76 0.57 -2.81 2.26
N PRO A 77 1.02 -3.33 3.43
CA PRO A 77 0.31 -4.38 4.14
C PRO A 77 -1.13 -4.03 4.51
N ILE A 78 -1.37 -2.83 5.07
CA ILE A 78 -2.71 -2.40 5.49
C ILE A 78 -3.65 -2.33 4.28
N ALA A 79 -3.25 -1.64 3.22
CA ALA A 79 -4.06 -1.50 2.00
C ALA A 79 -4.33 -2.86 1.33
N ARG A 80 -3.36 -3.79 1.35
CA ARG A 80 -3.57 -5.16 0.88
C ARG A 80 -4.63 -5.88 1.71
N VAL A 81 -4.53 -5.83 3.04
CA VAL A 81 -5.51 -6.48 3.93
C VAL A 81 -6.88 -5.87 3.75
N MET A 82 -7.01 -4.55 3.77
CA MET A 82 -8.28 -3.84 3.57
C MET A 82 -8.97 -4.24 2.27
N ARG A 83 -8.23 -4.26 1.14
CA ARG A 83 -8.80 -4.72 -0.15
C ARG A 83 -9.29 -6.16 -0.10
N LYS A 84 -8.55 -7.04 0.59
CA LYS A 84 -8.88 -8.47 0.66
C LYS A 84 -10.08 -8.73 1.58
N THR A 85 -10.16 -8.07 2.73
CA THR A 85 -11.24 -8.22 3.71
C THR A 85 -12.46 -7.37 3.39
N ARG A 86 -12.35 -6.45 2.40
CA ARG A 86 -13.34 -5.42 2.11
C ARG A 86 -13.66 -4.53 3.32
N GLU A 87 -12.70 -4.41 4.23
CA GLU A 87 -12.80 -3.53 5.39
C GLU A 87 -12.67 -2.07 4.94
N THR A 88 -13.56 -1.22 5.42
CA THR A 88 -13.60 0.20 5.11
C THR A 88 -13.08 1.07 6.25
N ASP A 89 -13.07 0.54 7.48
CA ASP A 89 -12.49 1.22 8.62
C ASP A 89 -10.96 1.06 8.60
N TYR A 90 -10.30 2.04 7.98
CA TYR A 90 -8.83 2.05 7.90
C TYR A 90 -8.18 2.31 9.27
N ILE A 91 -8.86 2.99 10.19
CA ILE A 91 -8.29 3.36 11.51
C ILE A 91 -8.04 2.10 12.33
N LYS A 92 -8.98 1.15 12.28
CA LYS A 92 -8.89 -0.17 12.93
C LYS A 92 -7.57 -0.89 12.69
N PHE A 93 -6.98 -0.74 11.50
CA PHE A 93 -5.68 -1.35 11.18
C PHE A 93 -4.52 -0.36 11.29
N ALA A 94 -4.73 0.90 10.90
CA ALA A 94 -3.65 1.87 10.84
C ALA A 94 -3.16 2.30 12.22
N GLU A 95 -4.05 2.57 13.18
CA GLU A 95 -3.65 3.10 14.48
C GLU A 95 -2.74 2.13 15.26
N PRO A 96 -3.09 0.83 15.45
CA PRO A 96 -2.22 -0.10 16.17
C PRO A 96 -0.86 -0.32 15.49
N ILE A 97 -0.84 -0.28 14.16
CA ILE A 97 0.39 -0.45 13.38
C ILE A 97 1.28 0.78 13.49
N CYS A 98 0.72 1.99 13.44
CA CYS A 98 1.48 3.22 13.64
C CYS A 98 2.05 3.34 15.06
N ILE A 99 1.30 2.95 16.09
CA ILE A 99 1.79 2.89 17.49
C ILE A 99 3.02 1.99 17.54
N PHE A 100 2.89 0.75 17.05
CA PHE A 100 3.98 -0.22 17.03
C PHE A 100 5.19 0.29 16.24
N GLU A 101 4.97 0.82 15.04
CA GLU A 101 6.05 1.32 14.19
C GLU A 101 6.82 2.45 14.88
N CYS A 102 6.12 3.36 15.57
CA CYS A 102 6.75 4.41 16.35
C CYS A 102 7.53 3.86 17.54
N GLU A 103 6.98 2.90 18.29
CA GLU A 103 7.70 2.25 19.39
C GLU A 103 8.99 1.59 18.91
N VAL A 104 8.95 0.83 17.82
CA VAL A 104 10.12 0.15 17.25
C VAL A 104 11.12 1.18 16.70
N PHE A 105 10.65 2.24 16.04
CA PHE A 105 11.51 3.29 15.50
C PHE A 105 12.34 4.00 16.59
N HIS A 106 11.74 4.30 17.74
CA HIS A 106 12.45 4.97 18.83
C HIS A 106 13.34 4.02 19.64
N ASN A 107 12.95 2.76 19.81
CA ASN A 107 13.64 1.82 20.70
C ASN A 107 14.66 0.93 20.00
N SER A 108 14.62 0.81 18.66
CA SER A 108 15.56 -0.03 17.93
C SER A 108 16.98 0.55 17.96
N PRO A 109 18.00 -0.26 18.31
CA PRO A 109 19.39 0.21 18.39
C PRO A 109 20.02 0.47 17.02
N THR A 110 19.48 -0.15 15.96
CA THR A 110 19.98 0.00 14.58
C THR A 110 18.82 -0.02 13.60
N LYS A 111 19.05 0.55 12.41
CA LYS A 111 18.11 0.45 11.28
C LYS A 111 17.76 -1.00 10.95
N GLN A 112 18.74 -1.89 10.99
CA GLN A 112 18.51 -3.31 10.68
C GLN A 112 17.59 -3.99 11.70
N SER A 113 17.69 -3.65 13.00
CA SER A 113 16.77 -4.15 14.02
C SER A 113 15.35 -3.67 13.74
N TYR A 114 15.20 -2.37 13.45
CA TYR A 114 13.93 -1.77 13.06
C TYR A 114 13.32 -2.46 11.83
N ASP A 115 14.09 -2.56 10.73
CA ASP A 115 13.62 -3.17 9.48
C ASP A 115 13.11 -4.61 9.72
N ARG A 116 13.85 -5.39 10.53
CA ARG A 116 13.49 -6.77 10.87
C ARG A 116 12.20 -6.85 11.70
N GLU A 117 12.04 -5.99 12.70
CA GLU A 117 10.87 -5.99 13.56
C GLU A 117 9.60 -5.55 12.81
N ILE A 118 9.74 -4.55 11.93
CA ILE A 118 8.66 -4.13 11.03
C ILE A 118 8.26 -5.27 10.09
N ASP A 119 9.23 -5.90 9.41
CA ASP A 119 8.96 -7.00 8.47
C ASP A 119 8.24 -8.17 9.15
N VAL A 120 8.71 -8.59 10.33
CA VAL A 120 8.06 -9.65 11.13
C VAL A 120 6.62 -9.26 11.47
N LYS A 121 6.41 -8.06 12.02
CA LYS A 121 5.07 -7.61 12.43
C LYS A 121 4.11 -7.50 11.24
N MET A 122 4.56 -6.97 10.12
CA MET A 122 3.74 -6.81 8.92
C MET A 122 3.41 -8.16 8.31
N THR A 123 4.35 -9.09 8.30
CA THR A 123 4.12 -10.48 7.84
C THR A 123 3.07 -11.17 8.70
N GLU A 124 3.18 -11.07 10.03
CA GLU A 124 2.16 -11.62 10.95
C GLU A 124 0.80 -10.94 10.81
N PHE A 125 0.78 -9.62 10.61
CA PHE A 125 -0.44 -8.87 10.37
C PHE A 125 -1.16 -9.36 9.12
N VAL A 126 -0.45 -9.46 7.98
CA VAL A 126 -1.03 -9.95 6.73
C VAL A 126 -1.53 -11.39 6.93
N LYS A 127 -0.68 -12.30 7.41
CA LYS A 127 -1.05 -13.71 7.58
C LYS A 127 -2.32 -13.89 8.41
N ARG A 128 -2.42 -13.24 9.57
CA ARG A 128 -3.61 -13.34 10.44
C ARG A 128 -4.90 -12.93 9.73
N HIS A 129 -4.86 -11.91 8.86
CA HIS A 129 -6.05 -11.44 8.16
C HIS A 129 -6.32 -12.19 6.85
N GLU A 130 -5.30 -12.80 6.26
CA GLU A 130 -5.47 -13.68 5.11
C GLU A 130 -6.09 -15.03 5.52
N ASP A 131 -5.68 -15.60 6.65
CA ASP A 131 -6.19 -16.88 7.15
C ASP A 131 -7.67 -16.78 7.59
N ILE A 132 -8.09 -15.64 8.17
CA ILE A 132 -9.49 -15.41 8.59
C ILE A 132 -10.46 -15.45 7.40
N ASN A 133 -10.05 -14.94 6.24
CA ASN A 133 -10.89 -14.97 5.04
C ASN A 133 -11.06 -16.38 4.46
N VAL A 134 -10.13 -17.31 4.72
CA VAL A 134 -10.25 -18.70 4.24
C VAL A 134 -11.25 -19.50 5.08
N VAL A 135 -11.37 -19.19 6.38
CA VAL A 135 -12.27 -19.92 7.28
C VAL A 135 -13.75 -19.54 7.07
N SER A 136 -14.05 -18.32 6.60
CA SER A 136 -15.44 -17.91 6.30
C SER A 136 -16.03 -18.54 5.03
N GLU A 137 -15.24 -19.17 4.16
CA GLU A 137 -15.75 -19.85 2.96
C GLU A 137 -16.14 -21.32 3.19
N VAL A 138 -15.92 -21.87 4.39
CA VAL A 138 -16.27 -23.26 4.72
C VAL A 138 -17.57 -23.31 5.52
N VAL A 139 -18.70 -23.07 4.85
CA VAL A 139 -20.03 -23.48 5.35
C VAL A 139 -20.38 -24.80 4.66
N PRO A 140 -20.38 -25.95 5.35
CA PRO A 140 -20.94 -27.18 4.80
C PRO A 140 -22.47 -27.03 4.75
N SER A 141 -23.03 -27.26 3.56
CA SER A 141 -24.48 -27.41 3.34
C SER A 141 -25.02 -28.67 4.00
#